data_AF-A0A962WUW4-F1
#
_entry.id   AF-A0A962WUW4-F1
#
_cell.length_a   1.000
_cell.length_b   1.000
_cell.length_c   1.000
_cell.angle_alpha   90.00
_cell.angle_beta   90.00
_cell.angle_gamma   90.00
#
_symmetry.space_group_name_H-M   'P 1'
#
loop_
_entity.id
_entity.type
_entity.pdbx_description
1 polymer ?
#
loop_
_entity_poly.entity_id
_entity_poly.type
_entity_poly.pdbx_seq_one_letter_code
_entity_poly.pdbx_strand_id
1 'polypeptide(L)'
;RQGVLVETPSAAWSFHRLLKEVDFASIGTNDLVQYLFAVERNTANVADLYLSEHPVVLQVIHHLTQIAADAGKPIFICGEMAADMSLLPVLVGLGLRDFSLAMGATAIAMRDLSGLNETACQRLAQQCLESDTVKDVQALLSKPHPQRETSQVVAEGDAVDPVCGMVVNINDTPYVFDAGKLSYYFCSRSCLDYFVNHSKHGGGTMPE
;
A
#
# COMPACT_ATOMS: atom_id res chain seq x y z
N ARG A 1 8.24 -6.63 25.16
CA ARG A 1 9.08 -6.57 23.95
C ARG A 1 9.38 -5.11 23.67
N GLN A 2 10.61 -4.79 23.30
CA GLN A 2 11.04 -3.44 22.97
C GLN A 2 11.40 -3.38 21.48
N GLY A 3 10.96 -2.33 20.80
CA GLY A 3 11.20 -2.15 19.37
C GLY A 3 11.81 -0.80 19.06
N VAL A 4 12.22 -0.62 17.81
CA VAL A 4 12.70 0.66 17.27
C VAL A 4 11.88 1.06 16.04
N LEU A 5 11.54 2.35 15.95
CA LEU A 5 10.99 2.94 14.74
C LEU A 5 12.14 3.42 13.86
N VAL A 6 12.24 2.86 12.65
CA VAL A 6 13.26 3.18 11.65
C VAL A 6 12.66 4.18 10.69
N GLU A 7 12.76 5.45 11.04
CA GLU A 7 12.15 6.56 10.29
C GLU A 7 13.15 7.66 9.91
N THR A 8 14.42 7.52 10.31
CA THR A 8 15.50 8.43 9.91
C THR A 8 16.57 7.69 9.10
N PRO A 9 17.24 8.37 8.15
CA PRO A 9 18.34 7.77 7.39
C PRO A 9 19.47 7.26 8.30
N SER A 10 19.72 7.93 9.42
CA SER A 10 20.74 7.51 10.40
C SER A 10 20.38 6.17 11.08
N ALA A 11 19.10 5.97 11.38
CA ALA A 11 18.60 4.71 11.94
C ALA A 11 18.63 3.60 10.89
N ALA A 12 18.26 3.90 9.64
CA ALA A 12 18.33 2.95 8.53
C ALA A 12 19.78 2.50 8.26
N TRP A 13 20.72 3.45 8.22
CA TRP A 13 22.15 3.17 8.06
C TRP A 13 22.73 2.32 9.19
N SER A 14 22.31 2.60 10.43
CA SER A 14 22.80 1.90 11.63
C SER A 14 21.97 0.67 12.01
N PHE A 15 21.06 0.23 11.14
CA PHE A 15 19.99 -0.70 11.51
C PHE A 15 20.50 -2.02 12.07
N HIS A 16 21.54 -2.62 11.47
CA HIS A 16 22.19 -3.84 11.96
C HIS A 16 22.71 -3.76 13.40
N ARG A 17 23.02 -2.55 13.89
CA ARG A 17 23.45 -2.32 15.29
C ARG A 17 22.24 -2.17 16.20
N LEU A 18 21.30 -1.32 15.80
CA LEU A 18 20.07 -1.07 16.56
C LEU A 18 19.31 -2.37 16.79
N LEU A 19 19.24 -3.21 15.76
CA LEU A 19 18.52 -4.47 15.80
C LEU A 19 19.12 -5.47 16.79
N LYS A 20 20.37 -5.32 17.25
CA LYS A 20 20.94 -6.17 18.31
C LYS A 20 20.34 -5.86 19.68
N GLU A 21 19.93 -4.61 19.89
CA GLU A 21 19.47 -4.08 21.18
C GLU A 21 17.95 -4.13 21.36
N VAL A 22 17.19 -4.50 20.31
CA VAL A 22 15.72 -4.53 20.32
C VAL A 22 15.16 -5.87 19.84
N ASP A 23 13.91 -6.16 20.17
CA ASP A 23 13.23 -7.41 19.80
C ASP A 23 12.64 -7.39 18.39
N PHE A 24 12.29 -6.21 17.89
CA PHE A 24 11.68 -5.99 16.57
C PHE A 24 11.91 -4.56 16.08
N ALA A 25 11.58 -4.30 14.82
CA ALA A 25 11.63 -2.96 14.24
C ALA A 25 10.36 -2.63 13.46
N SER A 26 10.04 -1.35 13.30
CA SER A 26 9.00 -0.87 12.38
C SER A 26 9.60 0.18 11.45
N ILE A 27 9.33 0.11 10.15
CA ILE A 27 9.74 1.14 9.19
C ILE A 27 8.68 2.25 9.21
N GLY A 28 9.07 3.46 9.60
CA GLY A 28 8.21 4.64 9.59
C GLY A 28 8.37 5.37 8.26
N THR A 29 7.50 5.06 7.29
CA THR A 29 7.70 5.51 5.90
C THR A 29 7.55 7.01 5.70
N ASN A 30 6.63 7.65 6.42
CA ASN A 30 6.34 9.08 6.28
C ASN A 30 7.59 9.94 6.51
N ASP A 31 8.21 9.79 7.68
CA ASP A 31 9.40 10.54 8.06
C ASP A 31 10.64 10.06 7.28
N LEU A 32 10.73 8.75 7.01
CA LEU A 32 11.86 8.20 6.25
C LEU A 32 11.96 8.82 4.86
N VAL A 33 10.85 8.86 4.11
CA VAL A 33 10.80 9.47 2.77
C VAL A 33 11.11 10.96 2.85
N GLN A 34 10.50 11.67 3.82
CA GLN A 34 10.75 13.09 4.06
C GLN A 34 12.24 13.39 4.29
N TYR A 35 12.91 12.63 5.14
CA TYR A 35 14.33 12.84 5.43
C TYR A 35 15.27 12.36 4.33
N LEU A 36 14.89 11.34 3.54
CA LEU A 36 15.69 10.89 2.40
C LEU A 36 15.75 11.93 1.28
N PHE A 37 14.64 12.65 1.03
CA PHE A 37 14.56 13.67 -0.03
C PHE A 37 14.62 15.11 0.47
N ALA A 38 14.77 15.31 1.78
CA ALA A 38 14.72 16.64 2.41
C ALA A 38 13.46 17.44 2.00
N VAL A 39 12.30 16.77 1.99
CA VAL A 39 11.01 17.30 1.54
C VAL A 39 9.99 17.29 2.67
N GLU A 40 9.32 18.42 2.89
CA GLU A 40 8.19 18.50 3.84
C GLU A 40 6.87 18.27 3.11
N ARG A 41 6.23 17.13 3.37
CA ARG A 41 5.01 16.69 2.66
C ARG A 41 3.79 17.61 2.86
N ASN A 42 3.74 18.36 3.96
CA ASN A 42 2.65 19.32 4.21
C ASN A 42 2.87 20.69 3.57
N THR A 43 3.99 20.87 2.88
CA THR A 43 4.31 22.13 2.19
C THR A 43 3.89 22.04 0.73
N ALA A 44 2.82 22.75 0.37
CA ALA A 44 2.21 22.70 -0.97
C ALA A 44 3.18 22.90 -2.13
N ASN A 45 4.24 23.69 -1.94
CA ASN A 45 5.22 23.99 -2.99
C ASN A 45 6.18 22.83 -3.32
N VAL A 46 6.28 21.83 -2.45
CA VAL A 46 7.23 20.72 -2.58
C VAL A 46 6.62 19.34 -2.33
N ALA A 47 5.31 19.27 -2.01
CA ALA A 47 4.61 18.02 -1.75
C ALA A 47 4.74 17.01 -2.91
N ASP A 48 4.78 17.49 -4.16
CA ASP A 48 4.96 16.65 -5.35
C ASP A 48 6.34 15.94 -5.42
N LEU A 49 7.31 16.36 -4.59
CA LEU A 49 8.63 15.73 -4.47
C LEU A 49 8.67 14.63 -3.41
N TYR A 50 7.58 14.44 -2.65
CA TYR A 50 7.41 13.32 -1.74
C TYR A 50 7.03 12.07 -2.54
N LEU A 51 8.04 11.25 -2.89
CA LEU A 51 7.89 10.10 -3.79
C LEU A 51 8.17 8.80 -3.05
N SER A 52 7.13 8.18 -2.49
CA SER A 52 7.24 6.94 -1.71
C SER A 52 7.69 5.75 -2.56
N GLU A 53 7.33 5.74 -3.84
CA GLU A 53 7.68 4.71 -4.82
C GLU A 53 9.07 4.90 -5.44
N HIS A 54 9.83 5.91 -5.00
CA HIS A 54 11.15 6.18 -5.57
C HIS A 54 12.08 4.96 -5.36
N PRO A 55 12.87 4.54 -6.38
CA PRO A 55 13.74 3.36 -6.27
C PRO A 55 14.62 3.33 -5.01
N VAL A 56 15.24 4.45 -4.64
CA VAL A 56 16.01 4.59 -3.39
C VAL A 56 15.21 4.22 -2.13
N VAL A 57 13.93 4.60 -2.02
CA VAL A 57 13.09 4.24 -0.86
C VAL A 57 12.88 2.73 -0.83
N LEU A 58 12.56 2.14 -1.99
CA LEU A 58 12.38 0.69 -2.11
C LEU A 58 13.66 -0.09 -1.78
N GLN A 59 14.82 0.42 -2.21
CA GLN A 59 16.13 -0.15 -1.88
C GLN A 59 16.43 -0.06 -0.38
N VAL A 60 16.12 1.06 0.27
CA VAL A 60 16.26 1.20 1.73
C VAL A 60 15.36 0.20 2.44
N ILE A 61 14.08 0.09 2.07
CA ILE A 61 13.16 -0.88 2.67
C ILE A 61 13.68 -2.30 2.46
N HIS A 62 14.08 -2.66 1.24
CA HIS A 62 14.65 -3.96 0.93
C HIS A 62 15.84 -4.30 1.82
N HIS A 63 16.77 -3.35 1.97
CA HIS A 63 17.95 -3.52 2.80
C HIS A 63 17.60 -3.75 4.27
N LEU A 64 16.65 -2.99 4.82
CA LEU A 64 16.17 -3.18 6.19
C LEU A 64 15.50 -4.54 6.36
N THR A 65 14.67 -4.96 5.41
CA THR A 65 14.01 -6.27 5.45
C THR A 65 15.03 -7.41 5.40
N GLN A 66 16.07 -7.31 4.56
CA GLN A 66 17.16 -8.29 4.51
C GLN A 66 17.91 -8.40 5.85
N ILE A 67 18.31 -7.27 6.43
CA ILE A 67 18.99 -7.25 7.74
C ILE A 67 18.12 -7.90 8.82
N ALA A 68 16.81 -7.62 8.82
CA ALA A 68 15.88 -8.18 9.78
C ALA A 68 15.71 -9.70 9.61
N ALA A 69 15.59 -10.16 8.36
CA ALA A 69 15.51 -11.57 8.01
C ALA A 69 16.78 -12.32 8.44
N ASP A 70 17.97 -11.79 8.14
CA ASP A 70 19.27 -12.38 8.52
C ASP A 70 19.43 -12.47 10.05
N ALA A 71 18.90 -11.50 10.78
CA ALA A 71 18.89 -11.50 12.25
C ALA A 71 17.77 -12.37 12.86
N GLY A 72 16.84 -12.88 12.05
CA GLY A 72 15.66 -13.62 12.51
C GLY A 72 14.72 -12.78 13.39
N LYS A 73 14.68 -11.46 13.19
CA LYS A 73 13.85 -10.54 13.98
C LYS A 73 12.69 -9.98 13.16
N PRO A 74 11.48 -9.85 13.74
CA PRO A 74 10.34 -9.28 13.04
C PRO A 74 10.58 -7.83 12.62
N ILE A 75 10.09 -7.48 11.43
CA ILE A 75 10.07 -6.11 10.92
C ILE A 75 8.68 -5.77 10.39
N PHE A 76 8.15 -4.66 10.88
CA PHE A 76 6.85 -4.10 10.52
C PHE A 76 7.05 -2.93 9.57
N ILE A 77 6.00 -2.53 8.88
CA ILE A 77 5.94 -1.25 8.16
C ILE A 77 4.70 -0.47 8.59
N CYS A 78 4.87 0.84 8.78
CA CYS A 78 3.79 1.77 9.12
C CYS A 78 3.91 3.07 8.30
N GLY A 79 2.88 3.91 8.38
CA GLY A 79 2.75 5.13 7.58
C GLY A 79 1.90 4.90 6.34
N GLU A 80 1.77 5.94 5.52
CA GLU A 80 0.83 5.96 4.39
C GLU A 80 1.20 4.92 3.33
N MET A 81 2.49 4.70 3.10
CA MET A 81 2.98 3.71 2.13
C MET A 81 2.53 2.28 2.49
N ALA A 82 2.35 1.96 3.78
CA ALA A 82 1.87 0.65 4.20
C ALA A 82 0.42 0.39 3.75
N ALA A 83 -0.37 1.46 3.58
CA ALA A 83 -1.76 1.43 3.11
C ALA A 83 -1.89 1.73 1.60
N ASP A 84 -0.79 1.90 0.88
CA ASP A 84 -0.83 2.14 -0.57
C ASP A 84 -0.97 0.80 -1.31
N MET A 85 -2.17 0.56 -1.86
CA MET A 85 -2.51 -0.67 -2.56
C MET A 85 -1.69 -0.87 -3.84
N SER A 86 -1.20 0.21 -4.46
CA SER A 86 -0.31 0.10 -5.62
C SER A 86 1.07 -0.43 -5.25
N LEU A 87 1.53 -0.16 -4.02
CA LEU A 87 2.84 -0.57 -3.52
C LEU A 87 2.80 -1.87 -2.73
N LEU A 88 1.63 -2.31 -2.28
CA LEU A 88 1.47 -3.52 -1.47
C LEU A 88 2.11 -4.77 -2.09
N PRO A 89 1.97 -5.08 -3.40
CA PRO A 89 2.65 -6.22 -4.02
C PRO A 89 4.18 -6.08 -3.99
N VAL A 90 4.71 -4.86 -4.15
CA VAL A 90 6.15 -4.59 -4.05
C VAL A 90 6.62 -4.82 -2.62
N LEU A 91 5.95 -4.25 -1.62
CA LEU A 91 6.30 -4.41 -0.21
C LEU A 91 6.32 -5.88 0.23
N VAL A 92 5.31 -6.67 -0.19
CA VAL A 92 5.28 -8.11 0.03
C VAL A 92 6.45 -8.81 -0.69
N GLY A 93 6.72 -8.44 -1.93
CA GLY A 93 7.83 -8.95 -2.73
C GLY A 93 9.21 -8.65 -2.13
N LEU A 94 9.35 -7.52 -1.43
CA LEU A 94 10.54 -7.13 -0.69
C LEU A 94 10.75 -7.94 0.61
N GLY A 95 9.75 -8.71 1.04
CA GLY A 95 9.83 -9.60 2.19
C GLY A 95 9.04 -9.12 3.42
N LEU A 96 8.29 -8.01 3.33
CA LEU A 96 7.45 -7.56 4.45
C LEU A 96 6.24 -8.48 4.63
N ARG A 97 5.92 -8.78 5.89
CA ARG A 97 4.79 -9.64 6.26
C ARG A 97 3.86 -8.97 7.27
N ASP A 98 4.37 -8.03 8.06
CA ASP A 98 3.62 -7.35 9.10
C ASP A 98 3.39 -5.87 8.76
N PHE A 99 2.12 -5.48 8.61
CA PHE A 99 1.70 -4.13 8.25
C PHE A 99 0.91 -3.49 9.38
N SER A 100 1.26 -2.27 9.76
CA SER A 100 0.53 -1.47 10.75
C SER A 100 -0.29 -0.40 10.02
N LEU A 101 -1.61 -0.60 10.02
CA LEU A 101 -2.56 0.19 9.23
C LEU A 101 -3.61 0.85 10.12
N ALA A 102 -4.13 1.99 9.67
CA ALA A 102 -5.34 2.56 10.25
C ALA A 102 -6.53 1.63 10.01
N MET A 103 -7.46 1.56 10.98
CA MET A 103 -8.59 0.62 10.93
C MET A 103 -9.39 0.66 9.62
N GLY A 104 -9.56 1.85 9.03
CA GLY A 104 -10.29 2.02 7.77
C GLY A 104 -9.59 1.42 6.54
N ALA A 105 -8.27 1.25 6.59
CA ALA A 105 -7.47 0.67 5.50
C ALA A 105 -7.25 -0.84 5.68
N THR A 106 -7.44 -1.39 6.88
CA THR A 106 -7.14 -2.80 7.20
C THR A 106 -7.92 -3.78 6.32
N ALA A 107 -9.23 -3.57 6.13
CA ALA A 107 -10.06 -4.48 5.34
C ALA A 107 -9.66 -4.51 3.86
N ILE A 108 -9.34 -3.35 3.31
CA ILE A 108 -8.90 -3.18 1.92
C ILE A 108 -7.55 -3.90 1.72
N ALA A 109 -6.59 -3.63 2.60
CA ALA A 109 -5.28 -4.27 2.54
C ALA A 109 -5.38 -5.79 2.71
N MET A 110 -6.22 -6.30 3.61
CA MET A 110 -6.41 -7.74 3.79
C MET A 110 -6.98 -8.42 2.54
N ARG A 111 -7.93 -7.79 1.83
CA ARG A 111 -8.36 -8.27 0.51
C ARG A 111 -7.16 -8.37 -0.39
N ASP A 112 -6.46 -7.25 -0.57
CA ASP A 112 -5.49 -7.15 -1.65
C ASP A 112 -4.36 -8.14 -1.42
N LEU A 113 -3.90 -8.29 -0.17
CA LEU A 113 -2.97 -9.33 0.26
C LEU A 113 -3.46 -10.75 -0.05
N SER A 114 -4.75 -11.06 0.15
CA SER A 114 -5.27 -12.42 -0.05
C SER A 114 -5.23 -12.89 -1.50
N GLY A 115 -5.21 -11.96 -2.46
CA GLY A 115 -5.07 -12.26 -3.88
C GLY A 115 -3.62 -12.37 -4.36
N LEU A 116 -2.64 -12.07 -3.49
CA LEU A 116 -1.25 -11.93 -3.93
C LEU A 116 -0.56 -13.28 -4.17
N ASN A 117 0.00 -13.48 -5.36
CA ASN A 117 1.00 -14.53 -5.62
C ASN A 117 2.38 -14.00 -5.24
N GLU A 118 3.01 -14.65 -4.26
CA GLU A 118 4.31 -14.27 -3.71
C GLU A 118 5.42 -14.21 -4.77
N THR A 119 5.50 -15.19 -5.68
CA THR A 119 6.52 -15.22 -6.73
C THR A 119 6.38 -14.06 -7.72
N ALA A 120 5.15 -13.69 -8.05
CA ALA A 120 4.90 -12.52 -8.89
C ALA A 120 5.25 -11.21 -8.18
N CYS A 121 4.94 -11.11 -6.88
CA CYS A 121 5.32 -9.97 -6.04
C CYS A 121 6.85 -9.80 -5.96
N GLN A 122 7.58 -10.89 -5.71
CA GLN A 122 9.05 -10.89 -5.70
C GLN A 122 9.62 -10.42 -7.05
N ARG A 123 9.06 -10.90 -8.16
CA ARG A 123 9.50 -10.47 -9.51
C ARG A 123 9.25 -8.99 -9.75
N LEU A 124 8.06 -8.49 -9.38
CA LEU A 124 7.73 -7.07 -9.50
C LEU A 124 8.69 -6.23 -8.65
N ALA A 125 8.90 -6.62 -7.40
CA ALA A 125 9.80 -5.91 -6.49
C ALA A 125 11.22 -5.85 -7.05
N GLN A 126 11.74 -6.95 -7.61
CA GLN A 126 13.05 -6.97 -8.26
C GLN A 126 13.12 -5.98 -9.43
N GLN A 127 12.10 -5.94 -10.30
CA GLN A 127 12.05 -4.98 -11.41
C GLN A 127 12.02 -3.52 -10.92
N CYS A 128 11.31 -3.24 -9.83
CA CYS A 128 11.27 -1.91 -9.22
C CYS A 128 12.63 -1.53 -8.59
N LEU A 129 13.34 -2.48 -7.98
CA LEU A 129 14.69 -2.25 -7.43
C LEU A 129 15.75 -1.96 -8.50
N GLU A 130 15.58 -2.55 -9.69
CA GLU A 130 16.44 -2.36 -10.87
C GLU A 130 16.09 -1.11 -11.69
N SER A 131 15.03 -0.39 -11.32
CA SER A 131 14.59 0.80 -12.05
C SER A 131 15.43 2.03 -11.70
N ASP A 132 15.78 2.83 -12.71
CA ASP A 132 16.58 4.06 -12.52
C ASP A 132 15.73 5.26 -12.07
N THR A 133 14.44 5.29 -12.45
CA THR A 133 13.57 6.44 -12.19
C THR A 133 12.23 6.06 -11.56
N VAL A 134 11.62 7.04 -10.89
CA VAL A 134 10.25 6.93 -10.37
C VAL A 134 9.25 6.59 -11.48
N LYS A 135 9.44 7.13 -12.69
CA LYS A 135 8.54 6.86 -13.82
C LYS A 135 8.58 5.40 -14.24
N ASP A 136 9.75 4.76 -14.18
CA ASP A 136 9.90 3.35 -14.51
C ASP A 136 9.16 2.47 -13.49
N VAL A 137 9.29 2.81 -12.19
CA VAL A 137 8.53 2.15 -11.12
C VAL A 137 7.03 2.33 -11.34
N GLN A 138 6.56 3.57 -11.54
CA GLN A 138 5.14 3.85 -11.80
C GLN A 138 4.62 3.10 -13.04
N ALA A 139 5.43 2.98 -14.09
CA ALA A 139 5.07 2.19 -15.27
C ALA A 139 4.92 0.70 -14.94
N LEU A 140 5.75 0.14 -14.06
CA LEU A 140 5.62 -1.24 -13.58
C LEU A 140 4.36 -1.42 -12.72
N LEU A 141 4.07 -0.50 -11.79
CA LEU A 141 2.91 -0.54 -10.91
C LEU A 141 1.59 -0.35 -11.66
N SER A 142 1.61 0.38 -12.78
CA SER A 142 0.42 0.61 -13.61
C SER A 142 -0.01 -0.59 -14.45
N LYS A 143 0.85 -1.60 -14.61
CA LYS A 143 0.52 -2.79 -15.37
C LYS A 143 -0.52 -3.60 -14.58
N PRO A 144 -1.62 -4.05 -15.22
CA PRO A 144 -2.56 -4.94 -14.57
C PRO A 144 -1.82 -6.21 -14.14
N HIS A 145 -1.65 -6.40 -12.83
CA HIS A 145 -1.05 -7.61 -12.32
C HIS A 145 -2.02 -8.79 -12.55
N PRO A 146 -1.55 -9.92 -13.07
CA PRO A 146 -2.39 -11.06 -13.41
C PRO A 146 -2.80 -11.82 -12.13
N GLN A 147 -3.59 -11.18 -11.28
CA GLN A 147 -4.10 -11.75 -10.03
C GLN A 147 -5.49 -11.19 -9.74
N ARG A 148 -6.40 -11.58 -10.62
CA ARG A 148 -7.79 -11.77 -10.26
C ARG A 148 -8.20 -13.13 -10.79
N GLU A 149 -7.85 -14.18 -10.06
CA GLU A 149 -8.78 -15.31 -9.98
C GLU A 149 -9.92 -14.88 -9.07
N THR A 150 -10.72 -13.89 -9.50
CA THR A 150 -12.01 -13.62 -8.88
C THR A 150 -12.96 -14.71 -9.32
N SER A 151 -12.79 -15.90 -8.74
CA SER A 151 -13.86 -16.88 -8.62
C SER A 151 -14.73 -16.47 -7.43
N GLN A 152 -15.38 -15.31 -7.51
CA GLN A 152 -16.51 -14.99 -6.65
C GLN A 152 -17.73 -14.87 -7.56
N VAL A 153 -18.50 -15.95 -7.61
CA VAL A 153 -19.85 -15.94 -8.17
C VAL A 153 -20.68 -15.07 -7.23
N VAL A 154 -20.94 -13.83 -7.64
CA VAL A 154 -21.81 -12.90 -6.90
C VAL A 154 -23.25 -13.31 -7.21
N ALA A 155 -24.08 -13.47 -6.19
CA ALA A 155 -25.49 -13.79 -6.38
C ALA A 155 -26.22 -12.66 -7.12
N GLU A 156 -27.25 -12.98 -7.91
CA GLU A 156 -28.10 -11.96 -8.54
C GLU A 156 -28.69 -11.02 -7.49
N GLY A 157 -28.47 -9.71 -7.64
CA GLY A 157 -28.93 -8.69 -6.69
C GLY A 157 -27.89 -8.25 -5.65
N ASP A 158 -26.71 -8.87 -5.66
CA ASP A 158 -25.58 -8.44 -4.86
C ASP A 158 -24.47 -7.84 -5.75
N ALA A 159 -23.68 -6.95 -5.17
CA ALA A 159 -22.48 -6.39 -5.76
C ALA A 159 -21.30 -6.52 -4.80
N VAL A 160 -20.08 -6.45 -5.31
CA VAL A 160 -18.87 -6.44 -4.48
C VAL A 160 -18.41 -4.99 -4.36
N ASP A 161 -18.32 -4.50 -3.13
CA ASP A 161 -17.74 -3.19 -2.86
C ASP A 161 -16.30 -3.10 -3.45
N PRO A 162 -16.02 -2.17 -4.38
CA PRO A 162 -14.74 -2.15 -5.08
C PRO A 162 -13.58 -1.71 -4.18
N VAL A 163 -13.88 -1.15 -3.00
CA VAL A 163 -12.91 -0.71 -2.01
C VAL A 163 -12.65 -1.83 -1.00
N CYS A 164 -13.64 -2.25 -0.24
CA CYS A 164 -13.46 -3.26 0.80
C CYS A 164 -14.03 -4.63 0.44
N GLY A 165 -14.96 -4.66 -0.52
CA GLY A 165 -15.67 -5.80 -1.15
C GLY A 165 -16.12 -6.90 -0.23
N MET A 166 -16.70 -6.43 0.85
CA MET A 166 -17.93 -7.04 1.28
C MET A 166 -18.91 -7.15 0.10
N VAL A 167 -19.58 -8.29 0.05
CA VAL A 167 -20.77 -8.44 -0.78
C VAL A 167 -21.84 -7.53 -0.17
N VAL A 168 -22.37 -6.63 -0.97
CA VAL A 168 -23.40 -5.67 -0.60
C VAL A 168 -24.65 -5.98 -1.40
N ASN A 169 -25.80 -5.97 -0.73
CA ASN A 169 -27.05 -6.06 -1.45
C ASN A 169 -27.33 -4.73 -2.15
N ILE A 170 -27.57 -4.79 -3.46
CA ILE A 170 -27.81 -3.61 -4.30
C ILE A 170 -29.06 -2.84 -3.85
N ASN A 171 -30.05 -3.51 -3.25
CA ASN A 171 -31.30 -2.89 -2.83
C ASN A 171 -31.23 -2.23 -1.44
N ASP A 172 -30.26 -2.61 -0.60
CA ASP A 172 -30.20 -2.16 0.79
C ASP A 172 -29.14 -1.09 1.05
N THR A 173 -28.13 -0.96 0.18
CA THR A 173 -27.05 0.01 0.42
C THR A 173 -27.40 1.42 -0.05
N PRO A 174 -27.32 2.44 0.83
CA PRO A 174 -27.46 3.84 0.41
C PRO A 174 -26.18 4.40 -0.21
N TYR A 175 -25.10 3.62 -0.27
CA TYR A 175 -23.79 4.08 -0.71
C TYR A 175 -23.53 3.59 -2.14
N VAL A 176 -23.77 4.47 -3.11
CA VAL A 176 -23.64 4.17 -4.55
C VAL A 176 -22.85 5.27 -5.25
N PHE A 177 -22.06 4.91 -6.24
CA PHE A 177 -21.36 5.84 -7.12
C PHE A 177 -21.57 5.43 -8.58
N ASP A 178 -22.13 6.34 -9.38
CA ASP A 178 -22.38 6.11 -10.79
C ASP A 178 -21.29 6.75 -11.66
N ALA A 179 -20.57 5.91 -12.41
CA ALA A 179 -19.53 6.31 -13.36
C ALA A 179 -19.98 5.99 -14.80
N GLY A 180 -20.99 6.69 -15.28
CA GLY A 180 -21.51 6.54 -16.63
C GLY A 180 -22.29 5.23 -16.82
N LYS A 181 -21.66 4.19 -17.40
CA LYS A 181 -22.30 2.89 -17.65
C LYS A 181 -22.12 1.88 -16.50
N LEU A 182 -21.36 2.25 -15.48
CA LEU A 182 -21.02 1.38 -14.35
C LEU A 182 -21.51 2.02 -13.05
N SER A 183 -22.29 1.27 -12.27
CA SER A 183 -22.68 1.62 -10.91
C SER A 183 -21.83 0.82 -9.92
N TYR A 184 -21.22 1.51 -8.97
CA TYR A 184 -20.45 0.91 -7.89
C TYR A 184 -21.25 1.01 -6.59
N TYR A 185 -21.29 -0.08 -5.83
CA TYR A 185 -22.03 -0.19 -4.58
C TYR A 185 -21.05 -0.36 -3.43
N PHE A 186 -21.28 0.30 -2.30
CA PHE A 186 -20.34 0.32 -1.17
C PHE A 186 -20.99 -0.15 0.12
N CYS A 187 -20.22 -0.74 1.02
CA CYS A 187 -20.72 -1.25 2.29
C CYS A 187 -20.92 -0.14 3.33
N SER A 188 -20.25 1.00 3.13
CA SER A 188 -20.18 2.09 4.08
C SER A 188 -19.84 3.40 3.38
N ARG A 189 -20.18 4.52 4.04
CA ARG A 189 -19.80 5.86 3.60
C ARG A 189 -18.28 6.02 3.44
N SER A 190 -17.49 5.42 4.34
CA SER A 190 -16.03 5.46 4.27
C SER A 190 -15.46 4.82 3.01
N CYS A 191 -16.05 3.70 2.56
CA CYS A 191 -15.63 3.03 1.32
C CYS A 191 -15.98 3.89 0.09
N LEU A 192 -17.17 4.48 0.08
CA LEU A 192 -17.58 5.42 -0.96
C LEU A 192 -16.64 6.64 -1.04
N ASP A 193 -16.37 7.30 0.09
CA ASP A 193 -15.50 8.48 0.13
C ASP A 193 -14.06 8.12 -0.28
N TYR A 194 -13.54 6.96 0.15
CA TYR A 194 -12.23 6.47 -0.28
C TYR A 194 -12.18 6.28 -1.80
N PHE A 195 -13.19 5.63 -2.38
CA PHE A 195 -13.30 5.39 -3.81
C PHE A 195 -13.31 6.72 -4.59
N VAL A 196 -14.14 7.67 -4.19
CA VAL A 196 -14.25 8.97 -4.87
C VAL A 196 -12.93 9.73 -4.83
N ASN A 197 -12.21 9.68 -3.71
CA ASN A 197 -10.95 10.43 -3.54
C ASN A 197 -9.75 9.78 -4.24
N HIS A 198 -9.76 8.47 -4.51
CA HIS A 198 -8.59 7.74 -5.03
C HIS A 198 -8.80 7.08 -6.39
N SER A 199 -10.02 7.05 -6.92
CA SER A 199 -10.28 6.53 -8.26
C SER A 199 -10.04 7.60 -9.33
N LYS A 200 -9.34 7.25 -10.41
CA LYS A 200 -9.14 8.12 -11.60
C LYS A 200 -10.45 8.38 -12.38
N HIS A 201 -11.62 8.06 -11.83
CA HIS A 201 -12.94 8.17 -12.47
C HIS A 201 -13.61 9.51 -12.09
N GLY A 202 -12.83 10.59 -12.10
CA GLY A 202 -13.29 11.95 -11.83
C GLY A 202 -14.28 12.41 -12.89
N GLY A 203 -15.57 12.33 -12.58
CA GLY A 203 -16.66 12.78 -13.45
C GLY A 203 -18.05 12.23 -13.14
N GLY A 204 -18.20 11.33 -12.16
CA GLY A 204 -19.51 10.81 -11.73
C GLY A 204 -20.19 11.70 -10.69
N THR A 205 -21.51 11.86 -10.78
CA THR A 205 -22.35 12.57 -9.80
C THR A 205 -22.97 11.59 -8.82
N MET A 206 -23.03 11.94 -7.53
CA MET A 206 -23.84 11.17 -6.57
C MET A 206 -25.33 11.28 -6.92
N PRO A 207 -26.12 10.19 -6.84
CA PRO A 207 -27.56 10.30 -6.87
C PRO A 207 -28.07 11.06 -5.64
N GLU A 208 -29.08 11.91 -5.84
CA GLU A 208 -29.80 12.65 -4.78
C GLU A 208 -30.62 11.74 -3.87
#